data_AF-A0A966J1I3-F1
#
_entry.id   AF-A0A966J1I3-F1
#
_cell.length_a   1.000
_cell.length_b   1.000
_cell.length_c   1.000
_cell.angle_alpha   90.00
_cell.angle_beta   90.00
_cell.angle_gamma   90.00
#
_symmetry.space_group_name_H-M   'P 1'
#
loop_
_entity.id
_entity.type
_entity.pdbx_description
1 polymer ?
#
loop_
_entity_poly.entity_id
_entity_poly.type
_entity_poly.pdbx_seq_one_letter_code
_entity_poly.pdbx_strand_id
1 'polypeptide(L)'
;MRQADAARPAAEQARGADAPPPPAAPGEPVVFSTDNGRPVSMSFKNGTIYLTQDGNTQVIPLREAIPQEAAQIAWAVPATLSILVIWWPLSRAVIRWINRKHVSNTEAAALEARMRDRFETLERNLDTVAVEMERLSEGQRFTNKLLAERAEQERVPISGQG
;
A
#
# COMPACT_ATOMS: atom_id res chain seq x y z
N MET A 1 -10.08 94.90 -25.08
CA MET A 1 -8.95 94.27 -24.37
C MET A 1 -9.48 93.88 -23.00
N ARG A 2 -10.09 92.72 -22.68
CA ARG A 2 -9.89 91.28 -22.99
C ARG A 2 -8.48 90.77 -22.67
N GLN A 3 -8.48 89.80 -21.74
CA GLN A 3 -7.44 88.85 -21.32
C GLN A 3 -6.48 89.30 -20.21
N ALA A 4 -6.72 88.80 -18.99
CA ALA A 4 -5.75 88.09 -18.16
C ALA A 4 -6.34 87.78 -16.76
N ASP A 5 -7.28 86.83 -16.66
CA ASP A 5 -7.83 86.41 -15.35
C ASP A 5 -8.12 84.90 -15.27
N ALA A 6 -7.30 84.09 -15.94
CA ALA A 6 -7.48 82.64 -15.99
C ALA A 6 -6.14 81.91 -15.84
N ALA A 7 -5.55 81.94 -14.64
CA ALA A 7 -4.34 81.15 -14.35
C ALA A 7 -4.19 80.73 -12.87
N ARG A 8 -5.29 80.59 -12.12
CA ARG A 8 -5.24 80.02 -10.75
C ARG A 8 -6.37 79.01 -10.51
N PRO A 9 -6.23 77.79 -11.06
CA PRO A 9 -6.67 76.64 -10.29
C PRO A 9 -5.69 75.43 -10.28
N ALA A 10 -4.53 75.51 -10.93
CA ALA A 10 -3.65 74.33 -11.06
C ALA A 10 -2.64 74.11 -9.90
N ALA A 11 -2.35 75.14 -9.09
CA ALA A 11 -1.33 75.04 -8.03
C ALA A 11 -1.88 74.50 -6.69
N GLU A 12 -3.21 74.47 -6.51
CA GLU A 12 -3.84 74.09 -5.25
C GLU A 12 -4.22 72.60 -5.22
N GLN A 13 -4.47 72.01 -6.40
CA GLN A 13 -4.85 70.60 -6.55
C GLN A 13 -3.68 69.62 -6.37
N ALA A 14 -2.45 70.11 -6.34
CA ALA A 14 -1.24 69.31 -6.10
C ALA A 14 -0.84 69.22 -4.61
N ARG A 15 -1.52 69.93 -3.71
CA ARG A 15 -1.21 69.89 -2.26
C ARG A 15 -1.94 68.79 -1.48
N GLY A 16 -2.80 68.00 -2.13
CA GLY A 16 -3.63 66.96 -1.49
C GLY A 16 -3.32 65.53 -1.89
N ALA A 17 -2.30 65.28 -2.73
CA ALA A 17 -1.86 63.94 -3.05
C ALA A 17 -0.71 63.58 -2.11
N ASP A 18 -1.04 62.98 -0.96
CA ASP A 18 -0.08 62.29 -0.11
C ASP A 18 0.76 61.37 -1.01
N ALA A 19 2.06 61.65 -1.09
CA ALA A 19 2.98 60.81 -1.83
C ALA A 19 2.90 59.38 -1.27
N PRO A 20 2.83 58.34 -2.12
CA PRO A 20 2.90 56.98 -1.63
C PRO A 20 4.20 56.84 -0.81
N PRO A 21 4.14 56.24 0.40
CA PRO A 21 5.32 56.12 1.24
C PRO A 21 6.43 55.41 0.45
N PRO A 22 7.70 55.84 0.59
CA PRO A 22 8.81 55.26 -0.14
C PRO A 22 8.85 53.73 0.08
N PRO A 23 9.26 52.94 -0.94
CA PRO A 23 9.41 51.50 -0.77
C PRO A 23 10.39 51.24 0.38
N ALA A 24 9.95 50.45 1.35
CA ALA A 24 10.74 50.11 2.53
C ALA A 24 12.13 49.61 2.11
N ALA A 25 13.18 50.15 2.74
CA ALA A 25 14.54 49.77 2.44
C ALA A 25 14.77 48.27 2.79
N PRO A 26 15.73 47.58 2.17
CA PRO A 26 16.03 46.19 2.49
C PRO A 26 16.34 46.01 3.98
N GLY A 27 15.45 45.32 4.71
CA GLY A 27 15.58 45.09 6.16
C GLY A 27 14.77 46.04 7.06
N GLU A 28 14.11 47.05 6.49
CA GLU A 28 13.12 47.84 7.24
C GLU A 28 11.83 47.04 7.45
N PRO A 29 11.16 47.22 8.61
CA PRO A 29 9.91 46.56 8.87
C PRO A 29 8.84 47.07 7.89
N VAL A 30 8.19 46.15 7.17
CA VAL A 30 7.09 46.50 6.28
C VAL A 30 5.87 46.79 7.14
N VAL A 31 5.43 48.05 7.14
CA VAL A 31 4.29 48.52 7.94
C VAL A 31 3.03 48.43 7.10
N PHE A 32 2.09 47.60 7.52
CA PHE A 32 0.76 47.49 6.95
C PHE A 32 -0.23 48.24 7.86
N SER A 33 -0.99 49.16 7.30
CA SER A 33 -2.15 49.73 8.01
C SER A 33 -3.28 48.71 7.96
N THR A 34 -3.68 48.20 9.13
CA THR A 34 -4.86 47.34 9.24
C THR A 34 -6.13 48.18 9.11
N ASP A 35 -7.25 47.59 8.67
CA ASP A 35 -8.58 48.23 8.56
C ASP A 35 -9.01 48.98 9.84
N ASN A 36 -8.47 48.54 10.98
CA ASN A 36 -8.69 49.13 12.31
C ASN A 36 -7.84 50.38 12.59
N GLY A 37 -7.13 50.93 11.60
CA GLY A 37 -6.25 52.11 11.72
C GLY A 37 -4.96 51.88 12.53
N ARG A 38 -4.66 50.64 12.91
CA ARG A 38 -3.48 50.29 13.71
C ARG A 38 -2.33 49.83 12.80
N PRO A 39 -1.12 50.40 12.93
CA PRO A 39 0.04 49.96 12.14
C PRO A 39 0.51 48.59 12.64
N VAL A 40 0.62 47.64 11.73
CA VAL A 40 1.23 46.33 11.96
C VAL A 40 2.55 46.30 11.21
N SER A 41 3.66 46.23 11.93
CA SER A 41 4.99 46.19 11.32
C SER A 41 5.51 44.76 11.27
N MET A 42 5.83 44.26 10.08
CA MET A 42 6.39 42.93 9.86
C MET A 42 7.89 43.05 9.55
N SER A 43 8.75 42.47 10.37
CA SER A 43 10.18 42.40 10.12
C SER A 43 10.62 40.94 10.00
N PHE A 44 11.44 40.65 8.99
CA PHE A 44 12.06 39.34 8.83
C PHE A 44 13.53 39.44 9.23
N LYS A 45 13.92 38.75 10.30
CA LYS A 45 15.32 38.66 10.74
C LYS A 45 15.66 37.22 11.07
N ASN A 46 16.78 36.72 10.56
CA ASN A 46 17.34 35.41 10.89
C ASN A 46 16.32 34.25 10.79
N GLY A 47 15.50 34.19 9.75
CA GLY A 47 14.52 33.12 9.56
C GLY A 47 13.38 33.14 10.59
N THR A 48 13.10 34.29 11.18
CA THR A 48 12.02 34.49 12.14
C THR A 48 11.22 35.72 11.73
N ILE A 49 9.89 35.58 11.72
CA ILE A 49 8.98 36.69 11.43
C ILE A 49 8.63 37.36 12.74
N TYR A 50 8.92 38.64 12.84
CA TYR A 50 8.55 39.51 13.95
C TYR A 50 7.35 40.34 13.49
N LEU A 51 6.18 40.11 14.09
CA LEU A 51 5.00 40.95 13.90
C LEU A 51 4.87 41.86 15.11
N THR A 52 5.03 43.16 14.93
CA THR A 52 4.81 44.14 15.99
C THR A 52 3.49 44.87 15.73
N GLN A 53 2.54 44.71 16.65
CA GLN A 53 1.25 45.37 16.64
C GLN A 53 1.05 46.02 18.00
N ASP A 54 0.88 47.35 18.03
CA ASP A 54 0.52 48.08 19.25
C ASP A 54 1.54 47.88 20.40
N GLY A 55 2.84 47.83 20.05
CA GLY A 55 3.94 47.56 20.98
C GLY A 55 4.13 46.09 21.36
N ASN A 56 3.19 45.21 21.01
CA ASN A 56 3.33 43.77 21.23
C ASN A 56 4.02 43.11 20.04
N THR A 57 5.16 42.46 20.27
CA THR A 57 5.92 41.77 19.22
C THR A 57 5.71 40.27 19.31
N GLN A 58 4.93 39.73 18.38
CA GLN A 58 4.74 38.29 18.22
C GLN A 58 5.82 37.72 17.31
N VAL A 59 6.53 36.70 17.82
CA VAL A 59 7.66 36.07 17.14
C VAL A 59 7.20 34.71 16.61
N ILE A 60 7.19 34.54 15.29
CA ILE A 60 6.87 33.26 14.63
C ILE A 60 8.18 32.65 14.08
N PRO A 61 8.79 31.68 14.79
CA PRO A 61 9.98 30.99 14.31
C PRO A 61 9.64 30.03 13.15
N LEU A 62 10.27 30.19 11.97
CA LEU A 62 10.03 29.28 10.83
C LEU A 62 10.45 27.83 11.11
N ARG A 63 11.39 27.60 12.04
CA ARG A 63 11.81 26.26 12.50
C ARG A 63 10.71 25.49 13.25
N GLU A 64 9.70 26.20 13.76
CA GLU A 64 8.58 25.64 14.53
C GLU A 64 7.37 25.31 13.64
N ALA A 65 7.36 25.82 12.39
CA ALA A 65 6.29 25.59 11.42
C ALA A 65 6.38 24.21 10.72
N ILE A 66 7.39 23.41 11.03
CA ILE A 66 7.47 22.01 10.61
C ILE A 66 7.00 21.17 11.79
N PRO A 67 5.81 20.54 11.73
CA PRO A 67 5.33 19.69 12.80
C PRO A 67 6.33 18.55 13.02
N GLN A 68 6.84 18.42 14.25
CA GLN A 68 7.89 17.44 14.57
C GLN A 68 7.48 16.00 14.25
N GLU A 69 6.18 15.72 14.19
CA GLU A 69 5.61 14.44 13.77
C GLU A 69 5.92 14.10 12.29
N ALA A 70 5.95 15.10 11.40
CA ALA A 70 6.32 14.91 10.00
C ALA A 70 7.81 14.60 9.83
N ALA A 71 8.66 15.24 10.65
CA ALA A 71 10.07 14.92 10.70
C ALA A 71 10.31 13.47 11.14
N GLN A 72 9.46 12.93 12.03
CA GLN A 72 9.57 11.53 12.47
C GLN A 72 9.29 10.52 11.37
N ILE A 73 8.21 10.73 10.61
CA ILE A 73 7.84 9.85 9.50
C ILE A 73 8.94 9.84 8.43
N ALA A 74 9.54 11.01 8.16
CA ALA A 74 10.58 11.18 7.15
C ALA A 74 11.82 10.31 7.42
N TRP A 75 12.21 10.09 8.69
CA TRP A 75 13.34 9.20 9.01
C TRP A 75 12.89 7.76 9.28
N ALA A 76 11.68 7.54 9.80
CA ALA A 76 11.18 6.21 10.13
C ALA A 76 11.06 5.32 8.88
N VAL A 77 10.46 5.84 7.80
CA VAL A 77 10.26 5.08 6.54
C VAL A 77 11.57 4.57 5.93
N PRO A 78 12.59 5.41 5.67
CA PRO A 78 13.86 4.93 5.11
C PRO A 78 14.65 4.06 6.09
N ALA A 79 14.53 4.29 7.40
CA ALA A 79 15.16 3.43 8.40
C ALA A 79 14.59 2.00 8.36
N THR A 80 13.25 1.86 8.33
CA THR A 80 12.59 0.56 8.21
C THR A 80 12.93 -0.14 6.90
N LEU A 81 12.95 0.59 5.77
CA LEU A 81 13.38 0.04 4.48
C LEU A 81 14.83 -0.45 4.52
N SER A 82 15.75 0.32 5.12
CA SER A 82 17.16 -0.07 5.26
C SER A 82 17.31 -1.33 6.08
N ILE A 83 16.55 -1.45 7.18
CA ILE A 83 16.51 -2.67 7.99
C ILE A 83 16.05 -3.83 7.13
N LEU A 84 14.94 -3.73 6.39
CA LEU A 84 14.43 -4.82 5.56
C LEU A 84 15.41 -5.23 4.45
N VAL A 85 16.07 -4.27 3.79
CA VAL A 85 17.06 -4.51 2.73
C VAL A 85 18.28 -5.26 3.26
N ILE A 86 18.68 -5.04 4.51
CA ILE A 86 19.80 -5.75 5.14
C ILE A 86 19.33 -7.09 5.73
N TRP A 87 18.16 -7.10 6.37
CA TRP A 87 17.65 -8.26 7.09
C TRP A 87 17.18 -9.38 6.16
N TRP A 88 16.63 -9.04 5.00
CA TRP A 88 16.22 -10.02 4.00
C TRP A 88 17.39 -10.91 3.52
N PRO A 89 18.50 -10.38 2.96
CA PRO A 89 19.60 -11.22 2.51
C PRO A 89 20.30 -11.91 3.66
N LEU A 90 20.38 -11.28 4.84
CA LEU A 90 20.97 -11.90 6.03
C LEU A 90 20.15 -13.10 6.51
N SER A 91 18.83 -12.97 6.60
CA SER A 91 17.92 -14.07 6.92
C SER A 91 18.08 -15.22 5.92
N ARG A 92 18.14 -14.91 4.62
CA ARG A 92 18.35 -15.92 3.57
C ARG A 92 19.71 -16.62 3.69
N ALA A 93 20.76 -15.87 4.04
CA ALA A 93 22.09 -16.40 4.27
C ALA A 93 22.15 -17.31 5.51
N VAL A 94 21.48 -16.92 6.59
CA VAL A 94 21.36 -17.71 7.82
C VAL A 94 20.59 -19.01 7.56
N ILE A 95 19.47 -18.97 6.84
CA ILE A 95 18.74 -20.19 6.43
C ILE A 95 19.65 -21.11 5.61
N ARG A 96 20.41 -20.57 4.65
CA ARG A 96 21.35 -21.37 3.85
C ARG A 96 22.48 -21.95 4.71
N TRP A 97 22.95 -21.23 5.72
CA TRP A 97 24.00 -21.69 6.63
C TRP A 97 23.48 -22.78 7.59
N ILE A 98 22.29 -22.60 8.15
CA ILE A 98 21.63 -23.59 9.01
C ILE A 98 21.31 -24.85 8.20
N ASN A 99 20.74 -24.73 7.00
CA ASN A 99 20.50 -25.88 6.13
C ASN A 99 21.81 -26.60 5.72
N ARG A 100 22.94 -25.90 5.62
CA ARG A 100 24.24 -26.56 5.41
C ARG A 100 24.72 -27.34 6.65
N LYS A 101 24.28 -26.97 7.86
CA LYS A 101 24.76 -27.56 9.12
C LYS A 101 23.80 -28.56 9.77
N HIS A 102 22.49 -28.42 9.62
CA HIS A 102 21.50 -29.13 10.44
C HIS A 102 20.50 -30.01 9.68
N VAL A 103 20.37 -29.90 8.36
CA VAL A 103 19.60 -30.85 7.58
C VAL A 103 20.38 -31.04 6.29
N SER A 104 21.14 -32.13 6.22
CA SER A 104 21.77 -32.50 4.97
C SER A 104 20.67 -32.44 3.89
N ASN A 105 20.84 -31.63 2.84
CA ASN A 105 19.86 -31.53 1.74
C ASN A 105 19.44 -32.92 1.23
N THR A 106 20.29 -33.92 1.45
CA THR A 106 20.06 -35.36 1.31
C THR A 106 18.88 -35.92 2.11
N GLU A 107 18.61 -35.55 3.37
CA GLU A 107 17.49 -36.10 4.13
C GLU A 107 16.13 -35.58 3.62
N ALA A 108 16.02 -34.28 3.36
CA ALA A 108 14.82 -33.70 2.78
C ALA A 108 14.56 -34.24 1.36
N ALA A 109 15.61 -34.31 0.53
CA ALA A 109 15.52 -34.90 -0.81
C ALA A 109 15.21 -36.41 -0.78
N ALA A 110 15.74 -37.15 0.21
CA ALA A 110 15.44 -38.58 0.39
C ALA A 110 14.00 -38.80 0.84
N LEU A 111 13.47 -37.94 1.72
CA LEU A 111 12.07 -37.98 2.11
C LEU A 111 11.15 -37.70 0.91
N GLU A 112 11.47 -36.68 0.12
CA GLU A 112 10.72 -36.35 -1.11
C GLU A 112 10.74 -37.51 -2.11
N ALA A 113 11.92 -38.10 -2.36
CA ALA A 113 12.07 -39.27 -3.23
C ALA A 113 11.26 -40.46 -2.73
N ARG A 114 11.27 -40.73 -1.41
CA ARG A 114 10.48 -41.80 -0.81
C ARG A 114 8.97 -41.55 -0.94
N MET A 115 8.52 -40.31 -0.78
CA MET A 115 7.10 -39.98 -0.96
C MET A 115 6.67 -40.19 -2.41
N ARG A 116 7.50 -39.77 -3.38
CA ARG A 116 7.23 -39.96 -4.80
C ARG A 116 7.10 -41.44 -5.18
N ASP A 117 8.01 -42.28 -4.69
CA ASP A 117 7.96 -43.74 -4.89
C ASP A 117 6.69 -44.39 -4.30
N ARG A 118 6.24 -43.90 -3.15
CA ARG A 118 4.98 -44.34 -2.54
C ARG A 118 3.77 -43.93 -3.37
N PHE A 119 3.76 -42.72 -3.91
CA PHE A 119 2.66 -42.27 -4.78
C PHE A 119 2.61 -43.04 -6.08
N GLU A 120 3.74 -43.32 -6.71
CA GLU A 120 3.79 -44.15 -7.93
C GLU A 120 3.27 -45.57 -7.65
N THR A 121 3.65 -46.15 -6.51
CA THR A 121 3.15 -47.46 -6.08
C THR A 121 1.63 -47.42 -5.83
N LEU A 122 1.13 -46.35 -5.22
CA LEU A 122 -0.30 -46.17 -4.98
C LEU A 122 -1.07 -46.03 -6.28
N GLU A 123 -0.58 -45.25 -7.24
CA GLU A 123 -1.19 -45.08 -8.56
C GLU A 123 -1.32 -46.43 -9.28
N ARG A 124 -0.24 -47.22 -9.32
CA ARG A 124 -0.26 -48.56 -9.92
C ARG A 124 -1.24 -49.52 -9.23
N ASN A 125 -1.32 -49.45 -7.90
CA ASN A 125 -2.28 -50.25 -7.15
C ASN A 125 -3.73 -49.82 -7.44
N LEU A 126 -3.98 -48.51 -7.57
CA LEU A 126 -5.29 -47.98 -7.91
C LEU A 126 -5.72 -48.39 -9.33
N ASP A 127 -4.80 -48.35 -10.30
CA ASP A 127 -5.06 -48.83 -11.67
C ASP A 127 -5.45 -50.31 -11.69
N THR A 128 -4.78 -51.12 -10.86
CA THR A 128 -5.10 -52.56 -10.72
C THR A 128 -6.50 -52.75 -10.14
N VAL A 129 -6.82 -52.02 -9.07
CA VAL A 129 -8.15 -52.07 -8.43
C VAL A 129 -9.25 -51.63 -9.41
N ALA A 130 -8.99 -50.65 -10.28
CA ALA A 130 -9.96 -50.21 -11.27
C ALA A 130 -10.35 -51.35 -12.25
N VAL A 131 -9.37 -52.09 -12.77
CA VAL A 131 -9.61 -53.24 -13.66
C VAL A 131 -10.27 -54.40 -12.91
N GLU A 132 -9.88 -54.64 -11.66
CA GLU A 132 -10.53 -55.67 -10.84
C GLU A 132 -11.99 -55.36 -10.57
N MET A 133 -12.34 -54.09 -10.32
CA MET A 133 -13.72 -53.67 -10.12
C MET A 133 -14.56 -53.82 -11.38
N GLU A 134 -14.00 -53.52 -12.56
CA GLU A 134 -14.65 -53.81 -13.84
C GLU A 134 -14.98 -55.30 -13.95
N ARG A 135 -13.98 -56.18 -13.76
CA ARG A 135 -14.18 -57.65 -13.77
C ARG A 135 -15.15 -58.15 -12.72
N LEU A 136 -15.09 -57.62 -11.49
CA LEU A 136 -16.00 -58.00 -10.42
C LEU A 136 -17.45 -57.64 -10.77
N SER A 137 -17.64 -56.46 -11.35
CA SER A 137 -18.96 -56.00 -11.79
C SER A 137 -19.53 -56.88 -12.91
N GLU A 138 -18.67 -57.34 -13.83
CA GLU A 138 -19.07 -58.30 -14.88
C GLU A 138 -19.40 -59.67 -14.31
N GLY A 139 -18.60 -60.19 -13.37
CA GLY A 139 -18.86 -61.46 -12.70
C GLY A 139 -20.19 -61.44 -11.92
N GLN A 140 -20.47 -60.33 -11.24
CA GLN A 140 -21.75 -60.11 -10.56
C GLN A 140 -22.91 -60.05 -11.57
N ARG A 141 -22.75 -59.30 -12.67
CA ARG A 141 -23.77 -59.22 -13.72
C ARG A 141 -24.06 -60.59 -14.36
N PHE A 142 -23.02 -61.37 -14.61
CA PHE A 142 -23.14 -62.71 -15.18
C PHE A 142 -23.88 -63.66 -14.24
N THR A 143 -23.52 -63.64 -12.95
CA THR A 143 -24.18 -64.46 -11.93
C THR A 143 -25.65 -64.11 -11.77
N ASN A 144 -25.99 -62.81 -11.73
CA ASN A 144 -27.37 -62.36 -11.67
C ASN A 144 -28.17 -62.78 -12.91
N LYS A 145 -27.56 -62.70 -14.10
CA LYS A 145 -28.18 -63.17 -15.34
C LYS A 145 -28.44 -64.68 -15.31
N LEU A 146 -27.46 -65.46 -14.87
CA LEU A 146 -27.58 -66.92 -14.70
C LEU A 146 -28.69 -67.31 -13.72
N LEU A 147 -28.77 -66.63 -12.57
CA LEU A 147 -29.82 -66.86 -11.58
C LEU A 147 -31.20 -66.52 -12.15
N ALA A 148 -31.31 -65.43 -12.91
CA ALA A 148 -32.55 -65.05 -13.57
C ALA A 148 -32.96 -66.08 -14.64
N GLU A 149 -32.03 -66.55 -15.49
CA GLU A 149 -32.31 -67.56 -16.51
C GLU A 149 -32.77 -68.90 -15.90
N ARG A 150 -32.19 -69.33 -14.76
CA ARG A 150 -32.67 -70.51 -14.03
C ARG A 150 -34.08 -70.34 -13.47
N ALA A 151 -34.38 -69.17 -12.90
CA ALA A 151 -35.71 -68.87 -12.38
C ALA A 151 -36.76 -68.81 -13.52
N GLU A 152 -36.38 -68.39 -14.72
CA GLU A 152 -37.21 -68.39 -15.93
C GLU A 152 -37.49 -69.83 -16.42
N GLN A 153 -36.47 -70.69 -16.44
CA GLN A 153 -36.63 -72.11 -16.82
C GLN A 153 -37.53 -72.90 -15.87
N GLU A 154 -37.48 -72.60 -14.57
CA GLU A 154 -38.36 -73.22 -13.57
C GLU A 154 -39.81 -72.72 -13.69
N ARG A 155 -40.04 -71.56 -14.33
CA ARG A 155 -41.37 -70.99 -14.54
C ARG A 155 -42.11 -71.49 -15.78
N VAL A 156 -41.53 -72.31 -16.65
CA VAL A 156 -42.23 -72.86 -17.83
C VAL A 156 -43.26 -73.90 -17.36
N PRO A 157 -44.57 -73.62 -17.40
CA PRO A 157 -45.58 -74.51 -16.85
C PRO A 157 -45.86 -75.65 -17.84
N ILE A 158 -46.03 -76.84 -17.28
CA ILE A 158 -46.50 -78.06 -17.94
C ILE A 158 -48.00 -77.88 -18.23
N SER A 159 -48.38 -77.05 -19.22
CA SER A 159 -49.77 -76.93 -19.68
C SER A 159 -49.85 -77.34 -21.15
N GLY A 160 -50.10 -78.64 -21.36
CA GLY A 160 -50.28 -79.23 -22.69
C GLY A 160 -50.45 -80.75 -22.67
N GLN A 161 -51.22 -81.30 -21.72
CA GLN A 161 -51.85 -82.61 -21.86
C GLN A 161 -53.32 -82.47 -21.49
N GLY A 162 -54.17 -82.45 -22.51
CA GLY A 162 -55.62 -82.48 -22.48
C GLY A 162 -56.10 -83.07 -23.79
#